data_AF-A0A2P4UQ09-F1
#
_entry.id   AF-A0A2P4UQ09-F1
#
_cell.length_a   1.000
_cell.length_b   1.000
_cell.length_c   1.000
_cell.angle_alpha   90.00
_cell.angle_beta   90.00
_cell.angle_gamma   90.00
#
_symmetry.space_group_name_H-M   'P 1'
#
loop_
_entity.id
_entity.type
_entity.pdbx_description
1 polymer ?
#
loop_
_entity_poly.entity_id
_entity_poly.type
_entity_poly.pdbx_seq_one_letter_code
_entity_poly.pdbx_strand_id
1 'polypeptide(L)'
;MWPVRFVKSAGAVVLAAGTLAGCGGSPVQAGSAAIVGDQRITIASLDRDVRDWQRQFRDNAVANALKEQSGGSADDAVRQALGTLVRIRVADQTARRAGVAVTEGRTDAVVAGFDRQSGGAAAITLANGLPVRYIRDVARFFAIRDALAARLLPPRVTSAQQVMDARQRAEGAISAVAAGMTIKINPRYGSFDRAHGMIGPVTTRLSGTERGLG
;
A
#
# COMPACT_ATOMS: atom_id res chain seq x y z
N MET A 1 -47.32 -50.42 35.52
CA MET A 1 -48.32 -49.95 34.53
C MET A 1 -47.59 -48.94 33.63
N TRP A 2 -47.40 -49.33 32.36
CA TRP A 2 -46.74 -48.78 31.15
C TRP A 2 -46.42 -47.25 30.99
N PRO A 3 -45.66 -46.81 29.94
CA PRO A 3 -44.91 -47.55 28.90
C PRO A 3 -43.49 -47.05 28.50
N VAL A 4 -42.85 -47.92 27.69
CA VAL A 4 -41.70 -47.86 26.74
C VAL A 4 -41.16 -46.50 26.24
N ARG A 5 -39.88 -46.43 25.79
CA ARG A 5 -39.47 -46.52 24.36
C ARG A 5 -37.99 -46.87 24.13
N PHE A 6 -37.80 -47.77 23.16
CA PHE A 6 -36.56 -48.19 22.50
C PHE A 6 -35.88 -47.10 21.64
N VAL A 7 -34.58 -47.26 21.36
CA VAL A 7 -33.94 -47.39 20.00
C VAL A 7 -32.55 -46.72 19.90
N LYS A 8 -31.53 -47.59 19.78
CA LYS A 8 -30.41 -47.68 18.80
C LYS A 8 -29.42 -46.53 18.49
N SER A 9 -28.15 -46.95 18.47
CA SER A 9 -27.10 -46.68 17.47
C SER A 9 -26.18 -45.46 17.59
N ALA A 10 -24.91 -45.79 17.87
CA ALA A 10 -23.72 -45.56 17.05
C ALA A 10 -23.46 -44.17 16.42
N GLY A 11 -22.29 -43.61 16.74
CA GLY A 11 -21.69 -42.56 15.93
C GLY A 11 -20.59 -41.78 16.64
N ALA A 12 -19.43 -42.40 16.87
CA ALA A 12 -18.21 -41.66 17.19
C ALA A 12 -17.74 -40.93 15.92
N VAL A 13 -18.06 -39.64 15.81
CA VAL A 13 -17.52 -38.80 14.73
C VAL A 13 -16.16 -38.27 15.16
N VAL A 14 -15.11 -38.97 14.73
CA VAL A 14 -13.74 -38.44 14.73
C VAL A 14 -13.65 -37.40 13.61
N LEU A 15 -13.73 -36.12 13.96
CA LEU A 15 -13.41 -35.03 13.04
C LEU A 15 -11.89 -34.93 12.91
N ALA A 16 -11.33 -35.73 12.00
CA ALA A 16 -10.00 -35.50 11.45
C ALA A 16 -10.06 -34.29 10.50
N ALA A 17 -9.90 -33.08 11.04
CA ALA A 17 -9.63 -31.89 10.22
C ALA A 17 -8.14 -31.85 9.91
N GLY A 18 -7.81 -32.19 8.66
CA GLY A 18 -6.47 -32.41 8.16
C GLY A 18 -5.49 -31.26 8.38
N THR A 19 -4.33 -31.60 8.93
CA THR A 19 -3.13 -30.77 8.90
C THR A 19 -2.44 -30.93 7.54
N LEU A 20 -2.82 -30.13 6.55
CA LEU A 20 -1.94 -29.80 5.42
C LEU A 20 -1.32 -28.42 5.66
N ALA A 21 -0.35 -28.35 6.57
CA ALA A 21 0.56 -27.22 6.66
C ALA A 21 1.86 -27.60 5.93
N GLY A 22 1.83 -27.52 4.60
CA GLY A 22 3.03 -27.55 3.79
C GLY A 22 3.91 -26.35 4.14
N CYS A 23 5.17 -26.63 4.45
CA CYS A 23 6.23 -25.63 4.60
C CYS A 23 6.39 -24.81 3.32
N GLY A 24 6.36 -23.47 3.43
CA GLY A 24 6.73 -22.59 2.32
C GLY A 24 6.09 -21.21 2.35
N GLY A 25 6.35 -20.42 3.39
CA GLY A 25 6.01 -18.99 3.46
C GLY A 25 4.50 -18.73 3.54
N SER A 26 4.02 -18.18 4.66
CA SER A 26 2.60 -17.85 4.81
C SER A 26 2.08 -17.11 3.57
N PRO A 27 1.15 -17.70 2.78
CA PRO A 27 0.60 -17.03 1.63
C PRO A 27 -0.05 -15.75 2.14
N VAL A 28 0.21 -14.63 1.49
CA VAL A 28 -0.70 -13.50 1.55
C VAL A 28 -2.10 -14.08 1.33
N GLN A 29 -2.98 -13.95 2.33
CA GLN A 29 -4.26 -14.65 2.46
C GLN A 29 -4.95 -14.77 1.09
N ALA A 30 -5.38 -15.97 0.68
CA ALA A 30 -5.85 -16.24 -0.69
C ALA A 30 -6.75 -15.11 -1.23
N GLY A 31 -6.38 -14.54 -2.39
CA GLY A 31 -7.07 -13.40 -3.00
C GLY A 31 -6.56 -12.01 -2.60
N SER A 32 -5.53 -11.90 -1.77
CA SER A 32 -4.94 -10.61 -1.37
C SER A 32 -3.75 -10.23 -2.26
N ALA A 33 -3.64 -8.94 -2.57
CA ALA A 33 -2.47 -8.35 -3.19
C ALA A 33 -1.46 -7.87 -2.14
N ALA A 34 -1.95 -7.33 -1.03
CA ALA A 34 -1.15 -6.97 0.12
C ALA A 34 -1.96 -7.02 1.42
N ILE A 35 -1.25 -7.16 2.54
CA ILE A 35 -1.75 -6.97 3.89
C ILE A 35 -0.83 -5.95 4.55
N VAL A 36 -1.40 -4.89 5.12
CA VAL A 36 -0.70 -3.79 5.79
C VAL A 36 -1.30 -3.63 7.17
N GLY A 37 -0.65 -4.17 8.20
CA GLY A 37 -1.24 -4.33 9.52
C GLY A 37 -2.44 -5.28 9.46
N ASP A 38 -3.62 -4.79 9.84
CA ASP A 38 -4.92 -5.45 9.77
C ASP A 38 -5.66 -5.19 8.45
N GLN A 39 -5.19 -4.25 7.63
CA GLN A 39 -5.87 -3.85 6.40
C GLN A 39 -5.44 -4.71 5.21
N ARG A 40 -6.41 -5.16 4.41
CA ARG A 40 -6.21 -5.99 3.21
C ARG A 40 -6.39 -5.19 1.92
N ILE A 41 -5.47 -5.32 0.96
CA ILE A 41 -5.67 -4.92 -0.45
C ILE A 41 -5.98 -6.20 -1.21
N THR A 42 -7.15 -6.30 -1.82
CA THR A 42 -7.53 -7.49 -2.58
C THR A 42 -6.95 -7.43 -4.00
N ILE A 43 -6.73 -8.59 -4.61
CA ILE A 43 -6.38 -8.69 -6.03
C ILE A 43 -7.47 -8.03 -6.89
N ALA A 44 -8.74 -8.35 -6.62
CA ALA A 44 -9.87 -7.84 -7.41
C ALA A 44 -10.01 -6.32 -7.34
N SER A 45 -9.77 -5.71 -6.17
CA SER A 45 -9.76 -4.25 -6.03
C SER A 45 -8.59 -3.63 -6.79
N LEU A 46 -7.37 -4.15 -6.61
CA LEU A 46 -6.18 -3.65 -7.30
C LEU A 46 -6.33 -3.72 -8.82
N ASP A 47 -6.82 -4.85 -9.35
CA ASP A 47 -7.01 -5.01 -10.79
C ASP A 47 -8.06 -4.02 -11.34
N ARG A 48 -9.10 -3.71 -10.55
CA ARG A 48 -10.09 -2.67 -10.89
C ARG A 48 -9.45 -1.28 -10.87
N ASP A 49 -8.65 -0.98 -9.84
CA ASP A 49 -7.94 0.29 -9.71
C ASP A 49 -7.00 0.53 -10.89
N VAL A 50 -6.22 -0.47 -11.28
CA VAL A 50 -5.31 -0.40 -12.43
C VAL A 50 -6.06 -0.24 -13.74
N ARG A 51 -7.15 -0.98 -13.97
CA ARG A 51 -7.96 -0.82 -15.20
C ARG A 51 -8.56 0.58 -15.31
N ASP A 52 -9.04 1.13 -14.21
CA ASP A 52 -9.62 2.48 -14.19
C ASP A 52 -8.55 3.54 -14.38
N TRP A 53 -7.40 3.38 -13.70
CA TRP A 53 -6.23 4.23 -13.89
C TRP A 53 -5.78 4.22 -15.35
N GLN A 54 -5.62 3.05 -15.98
CA GLN A 54 -5.22 2.94 -17.39
C GLN A 54 -6.17 3.70 -18.32
N ARG A 55 -7.49 3.62 -18.10
CA ARG A 55 -8.46 4.36 -18.93
C ARG A 55 -8.34 5.87 -18.73
N GLN A 56 -8.09 6.33 -17.52
CA GLN A 56 -8.00 7.76 -17.18
C GLN A 56 -6.64 8.37 -17.51
N PHE A 57 -5.57 7.57 -17.49
CA PHE A 57 -4.19 8.00 -17.67
C PHE A 57 -3.81 8.14 -19.16
N ARG A 58 -4.34 7.27 -20.04
CA ARG A 58 -3.99 7.26 -21.48
C ARG A 58 -4.06 8.63 -22.14
N ASP A 59 -5.11 9.39 -21.86
CA ASP A 59 -5.37 10.66 -22.52
C ASP A 59 -4.94 11.87 -21.66
N ASN A 60 -4.25 11.65 -20.54
CA ASN A 60 -3.80 12.71 -19.64
C ASN A 60 -2.30 13.00 -19.85
N ALA A 61 -2.00 13.89 -20.80
CA ALA A 61 -0.62 14.27 -21.13
C ALA A 61 0.16 14.84 -19.92
N VAL A 62 -0.51 15.57 -19.04
CA VAL A 62 0.12 16.14 -17.83
C VAL A 62 0.51 15.04 -16.84
N ALA A 63 -0.36 14.06 -16.60
CA ALA A 63 -0.05 12.92 -15.76
C ALA A 63 1.10 12.09 -16.32
N ASN A 64 1.17 11.91 -17.65
CA ASN A 64 2.30 11.27 -18.33
C ASN A 64 3.61 12.01 -18.05
N ALA A 65 3.65 13.32 -18.30
CA ALA A 65 4.83 14.14 -18.06
C ALA A 65 5.28 14.12 -16.59
N LEU A 66 4.34 14.24 -15.64
CA LEU A 66 4.63 14.15 -14.20
C LEU A 66 5.23 12.79 -13.82
N LYS A 67 4.72 11.71 -14.41
CA LYS A 67 5.20 10.35 -14.15
C LYS A 67 6.61 10.14 -14.71
N GLU A 68 6.88 10.60 -15.93
CA GLU A 68 8.21 10.56 -16.54
C GLU A 68 9.25 11.34 -15.73
N GLN A 69 8.89 12.55 -15.25
CA GLN A 69 9.76 13.36 -14.37
C GLN A 69 10.11 12.66 -13.06
N SER A 70 9.20 11.82 -12.54
CA SER A 70 9.45 11.02 -11.34
C SER A 70 10.25 9.73 -11.60
N GLY A 71 10.64 9.46 -12.86
CA GLY A 71 11.35 8.25 -13.26
C GLY A 71 10.47 6.99 -13.32
N GLY A 72 9.14 7.14 -13.29
CA GLY A 72 8.20 6.02 -13.32
C GLY A 72 7.82 5.62 -14.75
N SER A 73 7.59 4.33 -15.00
CA SER A 73 7.03 3.82 -16.28
C SER A 73 5.58 3.37 -16.13
N ALA A 74 4.78 3.53 -17.19
CA ALA A 74 3.42 3.00 -17.27
C ALA A 74 3.39 1.46 -17.33
N ASP A 75 4.49 0.84 -17.76
CA ASP A 75 4.64 -0.61 -17.91
C ASP A 75 4.54 -1.36 -16.58
N ASP A 76 4.67 -0.64 -15.46
CA ASP A 76 4.57 -1.18 -14.11
C ASP A 76 3.40 -0.60 -13.29
N ALA A 77 2.29 -0.31 -13.97
CA ALA A 77 1.08 0.24 -13.37
C ALA A 77 0.62 -0.51 -12.11
N VAL A 78 0.69 -1.85 -12.13
CA VAL A 78 0.19 -2.70 -11.06
C VAL A 78 1.05 -2.58 -9.80
N ARG A 79 2.39 -2.69 -9.92
CA ARG A 79 3.26 -2.56 -8.74
C ARG A 79 3.26 -1.14 -8.22
N GLN A 80 3.19 -0.14 -9.10
CA GLN A 80 3.07 1.25 -8.68
C GLN A 80 1.77 1.50 -7.91
N ALA A 81 0.61 1.09 -8.44
CA ALA A 81 -0.67 1.26 -7.76
C ALA A 81 -0.65 0.58 -6.39
N LEU A 82 -0.17 -0.66 -6.32
CA LEU A 82 -0.05 -1.40 -5.08
C LEU A 82 0.90 -0.71 -4.09
N GLY A 83 2.05 -0.24 -4.54
CA GLY A 83 3.02 0.50 -3.73
C GLY A 83 2.44 1.79 -3.16
N THR A 84 1.72 2.57 -3.99
CA THR A 84 1.04 3.79 -3.53
C THR A 84 -0.04 3.49 -2.49
N LEU A 85 -0.88 2.48 -2.71
CA LEU A 85 -1.89 2.06 -1.73
C LEU A 85 -1.27 1.61 -0.39
N VAL A 86 -0.14 0.90 -0.45
CA VAL A 86 0.60 0.51 0.76
C VAL A 86 1.15 1.75 1.48
N ARG A 87 1.77 2.70 0.75
CA ARG A 87 2.28 3.95 1.33
C ARG A 87 1.19 4.79 1.99
N ILE A 88 0.00 4.90 1.38
CA ILE A 88 -1.15 5.60 1.98
C ILE A 88 -1.48 5.00 3.34
N ARG A 89 -1.62 3.67 3.41
CA ARG A 89 -1.94 2.96 4.66
C ARG A 89 -0.85 3.08 5.73
N VAL A 90 0.42 3.01 5.31
CA VAL A 90 1.55 3.23 6.22
C VAL A 90 1.52 4.66 6.75
N ALA A 91 1.32 5.67 5.90
CA ALA A 91 1.25 7.06 6.34
C ALA A 91 0.09 7.31 7.32
N ASP A 92 -1.08 6.74 7.09
CA ASP A 92 -2.19 6.79 8.04
C ASP A 92 -1.82 6.17 9.39
N GLN A 93 -1.12 5.03 9.40
CA GLN A 93 -0.63 4.41 10.63
C GLN A 93 0.45 5.28 11.31
N THR A 94 1.33 5.91 10.55
CA THR A 94 2.34 6.84 11.06
C THR A 94 1.69 8.04 11.71
N ALA A 95 0.67 8.63 11.07
CA ALA A 95 -0.10 9.74 11.63
C ALA A 95 -0.76 9.34 12.96
N ARG A 96 -1.39 8.15 13.03
CA ARG A 96 -1.96 7.61 14.27
C ARG A 96 -0.90 7.44 15.37
N ARG A 97 0.23 6.79 15.08
CA ARG A 97 1.31 6.56 16.05
C ARG A 97 1.96 7.87 16.53
N ALA A 98 2.05 8.87 15.66
CA ALA A 98 2.59 10.17 16.00
C ALA A 98 1.57 11.08 16.69
N GLY A 99 0.29 10.71 16.79
CA GLY A 99 -0.76 11.61 17.27
C GLY A 99 -0.95 12.85 16.36
N VAL A 100 -0.76 12.68 15.04
CA VAL A 100 -1.03 13.70 14.03
C VAL A 100 -2.44 13.47 13.49
N ALA A 101 -3.36 14.41 13.76
CA ALA A 101 -4.67 14.41 13.14
C ALA A 101 -4.65 15.22 11.83
N VAL A 102 -5.04 14.59 10.73
CA VAL A 102 -5.32 15.27 9.46
C VAL A 102 -6.83 15.41 9.31
N THR A 103 -7.29 16.67 9.40
CA THR A 103 -8.69 17.06 9.25
C THR A 103 -9.10 17.08 7.77
N GLU A 104 -10.40 17.01 7.50
CA GLU A 104 -10.91 17.16 6.14
C GLU A 104 -10.49 18.50 5.52
N GLY A 105 -10.54 19.60 6.27
CA GLY A 105 -10.08 20.90 5.78
C GLY A 105 -8.60 20.96 5.40
N ARG A 106 -7.73 20.15 6.02
CA ARG A 106 -6.32 20.04 5.58
C ARG A 106 -6.21 19.25 4.29
N THR A 107 -6.97 18.17 4.16
CA THR A 107 -7.06 17.40 2.90
C THR A 107 -7.58 18.30 1.76
N ASP A 108 -8.63 19.08 2.00
CA ASP A 108 -9.21 20.01 1.02
C ASP A 108 -8.21 21.10 0.62
N ALA A 109 -7.43 21.62 1.57
CA ALA A 109 -6.37 22.58 1.26
C ALA A 109 -5.29 21.99 0.35
N VAL A 110 -4.95 20.71 0.53
CA VAL A 110 -4.01 20.01 -0.37
C VAL A 110 -4.63 19.80 -1.76
N VAL A 111 -5.90 19.40 -1.84
CA VAL A 111 -6.61 19.28 -3.13
C VAL A 111 -6.63 20.63 -3.86
N ALA A 112 -7.00 21.72 -3.19
CA ALA A 112 -6.97 23.06 -3.77
C ALA A 112 -5.55 23.51 -4.17
N GLY A 113 -4.53 23.06 -3.43
CA GLY A 113 -3.13 23.25 -3.81
C GLY A 113 -2.77 22.53 -5.10
N PHE A 114 -3.22 21.29 -5.25
CA PHE A 114 -3.05 20.49 -6.46
C PHE A 114 -3.78 21.07 -7.66
N ASP A 115 -5.01 21.55 -7.49
CA ASP A 115 -5.82 22.12 -8.57
C ASP A 115 -5.24 23.42 -9.15
N ARG A 116 -4.34 24.09 -8.42
CA ARG A 116 -3.57 25.23 -8.93
C ARG A 116 -2.39 24.83 -9.82
N GLN A 117 -1.98 23.57 -9.82
CA GLN A 117 -0.93 23.05 -10.69
C GLN A 117 -1.53 22.65 -12.05
N SER A 118 -0.69 22.63 -13.09
CA SER A 118 -1.11 22.12 -14.40
C SER A 118 -1.67 20.70 -14.25
N GLY A 119 -2.84 20.45 -14.84
CA GLY A 119 -3.53 19.14 -14.79
C GLY A 119 -4.25 18.81 -13.47
N GLY A 120 -4.09 19.65 -12.44
CA GLY A 120 -4.84 19.58 -11.18
C GLY A 120 -4.63 18.30 -10.35
N ALA A 121 -5.49 18.10 -9.36
CA ALA A 121 -5.45 16.93 -8.49
C ALA A 121 -5.62 15.61 -9.25
N ALA A 122 -6.34 15.63 -10.38
CA ALA A 122 -6.50 14.47 -11.25
C ALA A 122 -5.16 14.01 -11.83
N ALA A 123 -4.38 14.92 -12.44
CA ALA A 123 -3.09 14.56 -13.04
C ALA A 123 -2.09 14.04 -12.00
N ILE A 124 -2.06 14.65 -10.82
CA ILE A 124 -1.19 14.21 -9.71
C ILE A 124 -1.58 12.82 -9.21
N THR A 125 -2.87 12.55 -9.05
CA THR A 125 -3.36 11.23 -8.60
C THR A 125 -3.03 10.15 -9.62
N LEU A 126 -3.23 10.45 -10.91
CA LEU A 126 -2.90 9.57 -12.01
C LEU A 126 -1.38 9.35 -12.13
N ALA A 127 -0.55 10.36 -11.94
CA ALA A 127 0.90 10.22 -11.90
C ALA A 127 1.36 9.30 -10.75
N ASN A 128 0.62 9.28 -9.63
CA ASN A 128 0.82 8.36 -8.51
C ASN A 128 0.29 6.93 -8.76
N GLY A 129 -0.25 6.64 -9.94
CA GLY A 129 -0.65 5.29 -10.35
C GLY A 129 -2.04 4.87 -9.87
N LEU A 130 -2.85 5.82 -9.41
CA LEU A 130 -4.21 5.57 -8.91
C LEU A 130 -5.26 6.30 -9.74
N PRO A 131 -6.47 5.74 -9.90
CA PRO A 131 -7.55 6.43 -10.59
C PRO A 131 -8.03 7.66 -9.78
N VAL A 132 -8.66 8.63 -10.45
CA VAL A 132 -9.07 9.93 -9.88
C VAL A 132 -9.98 9.82 -8.64
N ARG A 133 -10.65 8.68 -8.42
CA ARG A 133 -11.40 8.45 -7.17
C ARG A 133 -10.52 8.51 -5.91
N TYR A 134 -9.21 8.33 -6.04
CA TYR A 134 -8.23 8.41 -4.96
C TYR A 134 -7.67 9.81 -4.71
N ILE A 135 -8.23 10.86 -5.34
CA ILE A 135 -7.75 12.24 -5.15
C ILE A 135 -7.66 12.60 -3.66
N ARG A 136 -8.70 12.30 -2.87
CA ARG A 136 -8.70 12.59 -1.43
C ARG A 136 -7.69 11.74 -0.67
N ASP A 137 -7.52 10.47 -1.01
CA ASP A 137 -6.53 9.59 -0.36
C ASP A 137 -5.10 10.06 -0.62
N VAL A 138 -4.79 10.44 -1.86
CA VAL A 138 -3.49 11.01 -2.23
C VAL A 138 -3.29 12.36 -1.52
N ALA A 139 -4.28 13.25 -1.56
CA ALA A 139 -4.17 14.54 -0.87
C ALA A 139 -3.98 14.37 0.65
N ARG A 140 -4.68 13.42 1.28
CA ARG A 140 -4.50 13.08 2.70
C ARG A 140 -3.10 12.55 2.97
N PHE A 141 -2.57 11.68 2.11
CA PHE A 141 -1.18 11.21 2.21
C PHE A 141 -0.17 12.37 2.21
N PHE A 142 -0.32 13.34 1.30
CA PHE A 142 0.52 14.54 1.30
C PHE A 142 0.30 15.42 2.54
N ALA A 143 -0.95 15.59 2.99
CA ALA A 143 -1.25 16.32 4.21
C ALA A 143 -0.61 15.69 5.46
N ILE A 144 -0.51 14.36 5.53
CA ILE A 144 0.20 13.65 6.60
C ILE A 144 1.69 13.97 6.55
N ARG A 145 2.31 13.88 5.36
CA ARG A 145 3.73 14.19 5.16
C ARG A 145 4.07 15.61 5.58
N ASP A 146 3.24 16.57 5.15
CA ASP A 146 3.41 17.98 5.50
C ASP A 146 3.23 18.23 7.00
N ALA A 147 2.24 17.58 7.63
CA ALA A 147 2.02 17.70 9.07
C ALA A 147 3.16 17.08 9.90
N LEU A 148 3.75 15.97 9.43
CA LEU A 148 4.93 15.38 10.05
C LEU A 148 6.15 16.29 9.87
N ALA A 149 6.38 16.80 8.67
CA ALA A 149 7.49 17.72 8.38
C ALA A 149 7.37 19.00 9.22
N ALA A 150 6.17 19.56 9.37
CA ALA A 150 5.92 20.76 10.15
C ALA A 150 6.34 20.62 11.63
N ARG A 151 6.25 19.42 12.22
CA ARG A 151 6.71 19.15 13.59
C ARG A 151 8.24 19.10 13.72
N LEU A 152 8.94 18.89 12.61
CA LEU A 152 10.40 18.78 12.56
C LEU A 152 11.06 20.13 12.25
N LEU A 153 10.26 21.14 11.86
CA LEU A 153 10.76 22.48 11.60
C LEU A 153 11.09 23.22 12.89
N PRO A 154 12.18 24.02 12.92
CA PRO A 154 12.44 24.92 14.03
C PRO A 154 11.39 26.05 14.09
N PRO A 155 11.25 26.75 15.24
CA PRO A 155 10.28 27.84 15.39
C PRO A 155 10.45 28.99 14.37
N ARG A 156 11.66 29.16 13.83
CA ARG A 156 11.95 30.09 12.74
C ARG A 156 12.61 29.35 11.60
N VAL A 157 11.95 29.32 10.45
CA VAL A 157 12.49 28.81 9.21
C VAL A 157 13.28 29.93 8.52
N THR A 158 14.56 29.69 8.26
CA THR A 158 15.49 30.65 7.67
C THR A 158 15.94 30.28 6.26
N SER A 159 15.64 29.07 5.80
CA SER A 159 16.01 28.64 4.44
C SER A 159 15.05 27.57 3.88
N ALA A 160 15.02 27.48 2.54
CA ALA A 160 14.33 26.39 1.85
C ALA A 160 14.93 25.01 2.17
N GLN A 161 16.23 24.95 2.46
CA GLN A 161 16.91 23.70 2.82
C GLN A 161 16.31 23.09 4.09
N GLN A 162 15.99 23.88 5.11
CA GLN A 162 15.35 23.38 6.33
C GLN A 162 14.00 22.72 6.06
N VAL A 163 13.23 23.25 5.10
CA VAL A 163 11.95 22.68 4.67
C VAL A 163 12.18 21.34 3.96
N MET A 164 13.19 21.27 3.10
CA MET A 164 13.54 20.03 2.39
C MET A 164 14.03 18.94 3.37
N ASP A 165 14.89 19.30 4.32
CA ASP A 165 15.39 18.37 5.34
C ASP A 165 14.25 17.85 6.23
N ALA A 166 13.33 18.73 6.64
CA ALA A 166 12.15 18.34 7.41
C ALA A 166 11.25 17.36 6.65
N ARG A 167 11.04 17.58 5.34
CA ARG A 167 10.29 16.66 4.46
C ARG A 167 10.99 15.31 4.33
N GLN A 168 12.31 15.30 4.10
CA GLN A 168 13.07 14.04 4.02
C GLN A 168 13.01 13.25 5.33
N ARG A 169 13.12 13.94 6.49
CA ARG A 169 12.98 13.30 7.79
C ARG A 169 11.56 12.79 8.04
N ALA A 170 10.53 13.48 7.54
CA ALA A 170 9.15 13.00 7.58
C ALA A 170 8.97 11.72 6.74
N GLU A 171 9.57 11.62 5.55
CA GLU A 171 9.62 10.36 4.79
C GLU A 171 10.31 9.25 5.59
N GLY A 172 11.47 9.56 6.19
CA GLY A 172 12.20 8.60 7.03
C GLY A 172 11.37 8.09 8.20
N ALA A 173 10.54 8.95 8.82
CA ALA A 173 9.62 8.55 9.89
C ALA A 173 8.53 7.59 9.38
N ILE A 174 7.99 7.82 8.19
CA ILE A 174 7.02 6.92 7.54
C ILE A 174 7.67 5.56 7.24
N SER A 175 8.88 5.55 6.66
CA SER A 175 9.63 4.31 6.40
C SER A 175 9.98 3.55 7.68
N ALA A 176 10.35 4.25 8.76
CA ALA A 176 10.62 3.63 10.05
C ALA A 176 9.38 2.96 10.65
N VAL A 177 8.20 3.58 10.51
CA VAL A 177 6.93 2.96 10.90
C VAL A 177 6.65 1.72 10.04
N ALA A 178 6.86 1.79 8.72
CA ALA A 178 6.71 0.66 7.81
C ALA A 178 7.59 -0.53 8.22
N ALA A 179 8.84 -0.25 8.65
CA ALA A 179 9.78 -1.27 9.12
C ALA A 179 9.23 -2.06 10.32
N GLY A 180 8.55 -1.39 11.25
CA GLY A 180 7.89 -2.00 12.41
C GLY A 180 6.46 -2.51 12.17
N MET A 181 5.98 -2.52 10.92
CA MET A 181 4.65 -3.04 10.58
C MET A 181 4.72 -4.43 9.94
N THR A 182 3.65 -5.21 10.14
CA THR A 182 3.41 -6.41 9.35
C THR A 182 2.91 -6.01 7.98
N ILE A 183 3.82 -5.92 7.02
CA ILE A 183 3.51 -5.70 5.59
C ILE A 183 3.84 -6.97 4.83
N LYS A 184 2.83 -7.58 4.22
CA LYS A 184 2.95 -8.78 3.38
C LYS A 184 2.46 -8.46 1.97
N ILE A 185 3.34 -8.57 0.97
CA ILE A 185 2.98 -8.40 -0.45
C ILE A 185 2.87 -9.77 -1.10
N ASN A 186 1.88 -9.94 -1.97
CA ASN A 186 1.73 -11.17 -2.73
C ASN A 186 2.96 -11.30 -3.66
N PRO A 187 3.73 -12.40 -3.59
CA PRO A 187 4.98 -12.55 -4.32
C PRO A 187 4.87 -12.34 -5.84
N ARG A 188 3.68 -12.57 -6.42
CA ARG A 188 3.41 -12.31 -7.84
C ARG A 188 3.62 -10.85 -8.25
N TYR A 189 3.55 -9.92 -7.30
CA TYR A 189 3.77 -8.49 -7.51
C TYR A 189 5.17 -8.04 -7.11
N GLY A 190 6.03 -8.94 -6.61
CA GLY A 190 7.38 -8.60 -6.16
C GLY A 190 7.52 -8.48 -4.64
N SER A 191 8.58 -7.81 -4.21
CA SER A 191 8.95 -7.64 -2.79
C SER A 191 8.80 -6.18 -2.38
N PHE A 192 8.35 -5.94 -1.14
CA PHE A 192 8.26 -4.58 -0.62
C PHE A 192 9.63 -4.11 -0.11
N ASP A 193 10.14 -3.07 -0.73
CA ASP A 193 11.25 -2.29 -0.21
C ASP A 193 10.73 -1.35 0.89
N ARG A 194 10.96 -1.75 2.14
CA ARG A 194 10.53 -0.99 3.32
C ARG A 194 11.28 0.33 3.48
N ALA A 195 12.50 0.45 2.97
CA ALA A 195 13.31 1.65 3.10
C ALA A 195 12.78 2.75 2.18
N HIS A 196 12.46 2.38 0.94
CA HIS A 196 12.00 3.32 -0.09
C HIS A 196 10.47 3.35 -0.25
N GLY A 197 9.74 2.47 0.44
CA GLY A 197 8.28 2.38 0.34
C GLY A 197 7.79 1.94 -1.04
N MET A 198 8.63 1.24 -1.80
CA MET A 198 8.36 0.81 -3.17
C MET A 198 8.19 -0.70 -3.24
N ILE A 199 7.63 -1.20 -4.33
CA ILE A 199 7.59 -2.64 -4.62
C ILE A 199 8.63 -2.90 -5.71
N GLY A 200 9.69 -3.63 -5.34
CA GLY A 200 10.76 -4.02 -6.24
C GLY A 200 10.33 -5.11 -7.23
N PRO A 201 11.14 -5.37 -8.28
CA PRO A 201 10.83 -6.38 -9.27
C PRO A 201 10.74 -7.79 -8.64
N VAL A 202 10.07 -8.70 -9.34
CA VAL A 202 10.02 -10.11 -8.94
C VAL A 202 11.43 -10.68 -9.03
N THR A 203 12.07 -10.91 -7.88
CA THR A 203 13.35 -11.62 -7.84
C THR A 203 13.07 -13.11 -7.87
N THR A 204 13.24 -13.76 -9.01
CA THR A 204 13.27 -15.22 -9.08
C THR A 204 14.55 -15.68 -8.40
N ARG A 205 14.48 -16.07 -7.12
CA ARG A 205 15.58 -16.80 -6.50
C ARG A 205 15.55 -18.19 -7.12
N LEU A 206 16.33 -18.40 -8.18
CA LEU A 206 16.61 -19.73 -8.70
C LEU A 206 17.26 -20.50 -7.55
N SER A 207 16.53 -21.45 -6.96
CA SER A 207 17.11 -22.41 -6.02
C SER A 207 18.32 -23.03 -6.71
N GLY A 208 19.46 -22.95 -6.04
CA GLY A 208 20.71 -23.50 -6.54
C GLY A 208 20.49 -24.92 -7.04
N THR A 209 21.08 -25.19 -8.20
CA THR A 209 21.10 -26.49 -8.87
C THR A 209 21.24 -27.60 -7.84
N GLU A 210 20.26 -28.50 -7.81
CA GLU A 210 20.47 -29.85 -7.28
C GLU A 210 21.79 -30.34 -7.85
N ARG A 211 22.80 -30.52 -6.98
CA ARG A 211 23.96 -31.33 -7.33
C ARG A 211 23.45 -32.75 -7.44
N GLY A 212 23.05 -33.09 -8.67
CA GLY A 212 22.78 -34.44 -9.08
C GLY A 212 23.95 -35.35 -8.74
N LEU A 213 23.56 -36.57 -8.40
CA LEU A 213 24.38 -37.74 -8.14
C LEU A 213 25.46 -37.94 -9.20
N GLY A 214 26.66 -38.30 -8.73
CA GLY A 214 27.79 -38.83 -9.49
C GLY A 214 28.81 -39.38 -8.53
#